data_AF-A0A965NAK2-F1
#
_entry.id   AF-A0A965NAK2-F1
#
_cell.length_a   1.000
_cell.length_b   1.000
_cell.length_c   1.000
_cell.angle_alpha   90.00
_cell.angle_beta   90.00
_cell.angle_gamma   90.00
#
_symmetry.space_group_name_H-M   'P 1'
#
loop_
_entity.id
_entity.type
_entity.pdbx_description
1 polymer ?
#
loop_
_entity_poly.entity_id
_entity_poly.type
_entity_poly.pdbx_seq_one_letter_code
_entity_poly.pdbx_strand_id
1 'polypeptide(L)'
;MTRDLSAFRSLASPYYEEALEILVKKQSDYGPKNIALAPGGPLNGLRVRMHDKMSRINHLIDNGATPENESLRDSFLDMLNYSAIAMMVLDEDWPTE
;
A
#
# COMPACT_ATOMS: atom_id res chain seq x y z
N MET A 1 30.53 -5.85 -15.38
CA MET A 1 29.89 -7.16 -15.10
C MET A 1 28.57 -6.87 -14.41
N THR A 2 27.45 -7.06 -15.09
CA THR A 2 26.11 -6.81 -14.52
C THR A 2 25.81 -7.90 -13.50
N ARG A 3 25.36 -7.54 -12.30
CA ARG A 3 24.94 -8.52 -11.28
C ARG A 3 23.73 -9.28 -11.81
N ASP A 4 23.77 -10.61 -11.76
CA ASP A 4 22.57 -11.43 -12.00
C ASP A 4 21.60 -11.22 -10.82
N LEU A 5 20.38 -10.77 -11.12
CA LEU A 5 19.31 -10.49 -10.16
C LEU A 5 18.14 -11.47 -10.29
N SER A 6 18.27 -12.53 -11.08
CA SER A 6 17.21 -13.52 -11.31
C SER A 6 16.65 -14.09 -10.01
N ALA A 7 17.52 -14.55 -9.10
CA ALA A 7 17.13 -15.08 -7.80
C ALA A 7 16.42 -14.04 -6.93
N PHE A 8 16.89 -12.79 -6.90
CA PHE A 8 16.25 -11.73 -6.14
C PHE A 8 14.87 -11.38 -6.71
N ARG A 9 14.73 -11.35 -8.03
CA ARG A 9 13.45 -11.13 -8.70
C ARG A 9 12.45 -12.21 -8.32
N SER A 10 12.85 -13.49 -8.38
CA SER A 10 12.00 -14.60 -7.95
C SER A 10 11.60 -14.53 -6.48
N LEU A 11 12.50 -14.02 -5.61
CA LEU A 11 12.20 -13.82 -4.19
C LEU A 11 11.22 -12.65 -3.96
N ALA A 12 11.36 -11.55 -4.71
CA ALA A 12 10.57 -10.34 -4.53
C ALA A 12 9.18 -10.42 -5.17
N SER A 13 9.04 -11.16 -6.29
CA SER A 13 7.79 -11.28 -7.06
C SER A 13 6.56 -11.60 -6.22
N PRO A 14 6.56 -12.60 -5.32
CA PRO A 14 5.37 -12.96 -4.55
C PRO A 14 4.80 -11.82 -3.69
N TYR A 15 5.65 -10.90 -3.21
CA TYR A 15 5.20 -9.77 -2.41
C TYR A 15 4.40 -8.75 -3.25
N TYR A 16 4.80 -8.54 -4.50
CA TYR A 16 4.08 -7.67 -5.43
C TYR A 16 2.78 -8.32 -5.93
N GLU A 17 2.82 -9.64 -6.17
CA GLU A 17 1.64 -10.42 -6.58
C GLU A 17 0.55 -10.38 -5.49
N GLU A 18 0.92 -10.65 -4.23
CA GLU A 18 0.00 -10.53 -3.09
C GLU A 18 -0.54 -9.11 -2.93
N ALA A 19 0.32 -8.09 -3.06
CA ALA A 19 -0.10 -6.70 -2.96
C ALA A 19 -1.17 -6.37 -4.01
N LEU A 20 -0.96 -6.80 -5.26
CA LEU A 20 -1.93 -6.66 -6.35
C LEU A 20 -3.25 -7.36 -6.04
N GLU A 21 -3.22 -8.61 -5.57
CA GLU A 21 -4.44 -9.35 -5.21
C GLU A 21 -5.25 -8.62 -4.14
N ILE A 22 -4.58 -8.13 -3.09
CA ILE A 22 -5.23 -7.37 -2.01
C ILE A 22 -5.75 -6.02 -2.50
N LEU A 23 -4.98 -5.34 -3.36
CA LEU A 23 -5.39 -4.07 -3.96
C LEU A 23 -6.70 -4.24 -4.75
N VAL A 24 -6.74 -5.25 -5.63
CA VAL A 24 -7.92 -5.55 -6.45
C VAL A 24 -9.11 -5.93 -5.59
N LYS A 25 -8.90 -6.77 -4.56
CA LYS A 25 -9.95 -7.12 -3.60
C LYS A 25 -10.51 -5.88 -2.90
N LYS A 26 -9.65 -5.03 -2.32
CA LYS A 26 -10.07 -3.79 -1.64
C LYS A 26 -10.77 -2.82 -2.60
N GLN A 27 -10.31 -2.73 -3.85
CA GLN A 27 -10.96 -1.90 -4.87
C GLN A 27 -12.38 -2.41 -5.16
N SER A 28 -12.58 -3.73 -5.22
CA SER A 28 -13.92 -4.32 -5.36
C SER A 28 -14.82 -4.02 -4.17
N ASP A 29 -14.27 -3.98 -2.95
CA ASP A 29 -15.04 -3.75 -1.73
C ASP A 29 -15.42 -2.27 -1.52
N TYR A 30 -14.50 -1.34 -1.77
CA TYR A 30 -14.67 0.09 -1.47
C TYR A 30 -15.02 0.95 -2.69
N GLY A 31 -14.69 0.48 -3.89
CA GLY A 31 -14.82 1.24 -5.13
C GLY A 31 -13.86 2.42 -5.28
N PRO A 32 -13.82 3.04 -6.48
CA PRO A 32 -12.87 4.11 -6.82
C PRO A 32 -13.06 5.39 -6.00
N LYS A 33 -14.29 5.66 -5.58
CA LYS A 33 -14.69 6.90 -4.91
C LYS A 33 -14.05 7.07 -3.53
N ASN A 34 -13.64 5.99 -2.87
CA ASN A 34 -12.93 6.03 -1.59
C ASN A 34 -11.59 6.80 -1.65
N ILE A 35 -10.96 6.82 -2.83
CA ILE A 35 -9.75 7.58 -3.10
C ILE A 35 -10.08 8.86 -3.87
N ALA A 36 -10.88 8.77 -4.94
CA ALA A 36 -11.18 9.91 -5.81
C ALA A 36 -11.83 11.09 -5.05
N LEU A 37 -12.68 10.80 -4.06
CA LEU A 37 -13.41 11.80 -3.27
C LEU A 37 -12.82 11.99 -1.86
N ALA A 38 -11.58 11.55 -1.63
CA ALA A 38 -10.95 11.73 -0.32
C ALA A 38 -10.86 13.23 0.05
N PRO A 39 -11.12 13.60 1.33
CA PRO A 39 -11.01 14.99 1.77
C PRO A 39 -9.63 15.61 1.49
N GLY A 40 -9.63 16.80 0.89
CA GLY A 40 -8.39 17.45 0.42
C GLY A 40 -7.80 16.85 -0.87
N GLY A 41 -8.56 15.99 -1.55
CA GLY A 41 -8.18 15.34 -2.79
C GLY A 41 -7.49 13.98 -2.60
N PRO A 42 -7.36 13.18 -3.68
CA PRO A 42 -6.85 11.82 -3.62
C PRO A 42 -5.46 11.71 -2.97
N LEU A 43 -4.52 12.57 -3.40
CA LEU A 43 -3.15 12.56 -2.86
C LEU A 43 -3.08 12.94 -1.39
N ASN A 44 -3.91 13.89 -0.94
CA ASN A 44 -3.98 14.23 0.49
C ASN A 44 -4.55 13.06 1.30
N GLY A 45 -5.62 12.45 0.80
CA GLY A 45 -6.21 11.27 1.41
C GLY A 45 -5.24 10.10 1.54
N LEU A 46 -4.37 9.89 0.54
CA LEU A 46 -3.32 8.88 0.59
C LEU A 46 -2.23 9.24 1.59
N ARG A 47 -1.77 10.51 1.61
CA ARG A 47 -0.76 11.00 2.57
C ARG A 47 -1.20 10.79 4.01
N VAL A 48 -2.46 11.08 4.35
CA VAL A 48 -3.01 10.86 5.69
C VAL A 48 -3.01 9.37 6.04
N ARG A 49 -3.52 8.51 5.15
CA ARG A 49 -3.54 7.05 5.38
C ARG A 49 -2.13 6.47 5.55
N MET A 50 -1.18 6.92 4.74
CA MET A 50 0.23 6.53 4.86
C MET A 50 0.85 7.01 6.18
N HIS A 51 0.52 8.22 6.64
CA HIS A 51 0.98 8.73 7.92
C HIS A 51 0.50 7.85 9.09
N ASP A 52 -0.75 7.42 9.06
CA ASP A 52 -1.31 6.54 10.09
C ASP A 52 -0.62 5.17 10.09
N LYS A 53 -0.36 4.60 8.91
CA LYS A 53 0.40 3.34 8.78
C LYS A 53 1.84 3.48 9.26
N MET A 54 2.51 4.58 8.95
CA MET A 54 3.87 4.84 9.44
C MET A 54 3.89 4.96 10.97
N SER A 55 2.92 5.67 11.54
CA SER A 55 2.78 5.79 13.00
C SER A 55 2.57 4.43 13.65
N ARG A 56 1.77 3.56 13.03
CA ARG A 56 1.57 2.17 13.48
C ARG A 56 2.85 1.35 13.39
N ILE A 57 3.58 1.42 12.28
CA ILE A 57 4.86 0.75 12.08
C ILE A 57 5.83 1.12 13.21
N ASN A 58 5.99 2.42 13.48
CA ASN A 58 6.86 2.91 14.55
C ASN A 58 6.42 2.37 15.91
N HIS A 59 5.12 2.44 16.22
CA HIS A 59 4.61 1.93 17.49
C HIS A 59 4.91 0.44 17.70
N LEU A 60 4.70 -0.40 16.70
CA LEU A 60 4.95 -1.85 16.82
C LEU A 60 6.45 -2.16 16.96
N ILE A 61 7.31 -1.47 16.21
CA ILE A 61 8.76 -1.65 16.27
C ILE A 61 9.31 -1.16 17.61
N ASP A 62 8.98 0.07 18.00
CA ASP A 62 9.58 0.73 19.17
C ASP A 62 9.17 0.06 20.49
N ASN A 63 7.96 -0.51 20.52
CA ASN A 63 7.43 -1.13 21.74
C ASN A 63 7.53 -2.67 21.73
N GLY A 64 8.04 -3.27 20.64
CA GLY A 64 8.05 -4.73 20.48
C GLY A 64 6.67 -5.37 20.67
N ALA A 65 5.60 -4.63 20.36
CA ALA A 65 4.25 -5.02 20.68
C ALA A 65 3.77 -6.13 19.73
N THR A 66 3.09 -7.13 20.28
CA THR A 66 2.40 -8.14 19.47
C THR A 66 1.04 -7.58 19.03
N PRO A 67 0.81 -7.35 17.73
CA PRO A 67 -0.45 -6.79 17.26
C PRO A 67 -1.59 -7.80 17.41
N GLU A 68 -2.70 -7.39 18.03
CA GLU A 68 -3.94 -8.19 18.10
C GLU A 68 -4.71 -8.17 16.76
N ASN A 69 -4.63 -7.06 16.04
CA ASN A 69 -5.19 -6.85 14.72
C ASN A 69 -4.18 -6.08 13.87
N GLU A 70 -4.11 -6.32 12.56
CA GLU A 70 -3.24 -5.63 11.60
C GLU A 70 -1.74 -5.72 11.94
N SER A 71 -1.08 -6.75 11.40
CA SER A 71 0.33 -7.00 11.65
C SER A 71 1.26 -5.93 11.06
N LEU A 72 2.51 -5.89 11.50
CA LEU A 72 3.55 -5.04 10.90
C LEU A 72 3.68 -5.29 9.38
N ARG A 73 3.55 -6.56 8.97
CA ARG A 73 3.58 -6.97 7.56
C ARG A 73 2.39 -6.39 6.78
N ASP A 74 1.20 -6.43 7.36
CA ASP A 74 -0.01 -5.84 6.74
C ASP A 74 0.15 -4.33 6.57
N SER A 75 0.76 -3.64 7.55
CA SER A 75 1.02 -2.21 7.43
C SER A 75 2.00 -1.87 6.29
N PHE A 76 3.06 -2.67 6.08
CA PHE A 76 3.95 -2.48 4.93
C PHE A 76 3.29 -2.83 3.59
N LEU A 77 2.43 -3.83 3.56
CA LEU A 77 1.66 -4.22 2.38
C LEU A 77 0.67 -3.12 1.97
N ASP A 78 0.01 -2.50 2.95
CA ASP A 78 -0.82 -1.32 2.72
C ASP A 78 0.00 -0.14 2.20
N MET A 79 1.21 0.09 2.73
CA MET A 79 2.10 1.14 2.22
C MET A 79 2.50 0.91 0.75
N LEU A 80 2.78 -0.34 0.36
CA LEU A 80 3.06 -0.71 -1.03
C LEU A 80 1.85 -0.39 -1.93
N ASN A 81 0.64 -0.79 -1.51
CA ASN A 81 -0.59 -0.52 -2.25
C ASN A 81 -0.94 0.96 -2.33
N TYR A 82 -0.78 1.73 -1.24
CA TYR A 82 -0.99 3.18 -1.27
C TYR A 82 0.01 3.88 -2.20
N SER A 83 1.24 3.37 -2.31
CA SER A 83 2.23 3.90 -3.25
C SER A 83 1.82 3.61 -4.70
N ALA A 84 1.35 2.39 -4.98
CA ALA A 84 0.82 2.03 -6.30
C ALA A 84 -0.39 2.89 -6.69
N ILE A 85 -1.33 3.10 -5.77
CA ILE A 85 -2.49 3.98 -5.98
C ILE A 85 -2.05 5.42 -6.23
N ALA A 86 -1.08 5.93 -5.46
CA ALA A 86 -0.57 7.29 -5.67
C ALA A 86 0.05 7.46 -7.06
N MET A 87 0.78 6.46 -7.56
CA MET A 87 1.30 6.48 -8.93
C MET A 87 0.15 6.52 -9.95
N MET A 88 -0.86 5.65 -9.83
CA MET A 88 -2.03 5.69 -10.72
C MET A 88 -2.79 7.02 -10.68
N VAL A 89 -2.86 7.69 -9.52
CA VAL A 89 -3.46 9.03 -9.42
C VAL A 89 -2.60 10.09 -10.13
N LEU A 90 -1.28 10.02 -9.99
CA LEU A 90 -0.35 10.96 -10.62
C LEU A 90 -0.29 10.79 -12.15
N ASP A 91 -0.43 9.56 -12.62
CA ASP A 91 -0.43 9.21 -14.03
C ASP A 91 -1.82 9.36 -14.68
N GLU A 92 -2.82 9.86 -13.94
CA GLU A 92 -4.22 10.05 -14.36
C GLU A 92 -4.96 8.74 -14.75
N ASP A 93 -4.44 7.59 -14.31
CA ASP A 93 -4.99 6.25 -14.55
C ASP A 93 -6.01 5.80 -13.49
N TRP A 94 -6.10 6.49 -12.36
CA TRP A 94 -7.02 6.11 -11.29
C TRP A 94 -8.49 6.30 -11.72
N PRO A 95 -9.34 5.25 -11.66
CA PRO A 95 -10.74 5.36 -12.05
C PRO A 95 -11.48 6.34 -11.15
N THR A 96 -12.26 7.24 -11.75
CA THR A 96 -13.08 8.23 -11.03
C THR A 96 -14.52 7.77 -10.80
N GLU A 97 -14.96 6.70 -11.48
CA GLU A 97 -16.33 6.15 -11.46
C GLU A 97 -16.36 4.63 -11.30
#